data_AF-A0A067QM02-F1
#
_entry.id   AF-A0A067QM02-F1
#
_cell.length_a   1.000
_cell.length_b   1.000
_cell.length_c   1.000
_cell.angle_alpha   90.00
_cell.angle_beta   90.00
_cell.angle_gamma   90.00
#
_symmetry.space_group_name_H-M   'P 1'
#
loop_
_entity.id
_entity.type
_entity.pdbx_description
1 polymer ?
#
loop_
_entity_poly.entity_id
_entity_poly.type
_entity_poly.pdbx_seq_one_letter_code
_entity_poly.pdbx_strand_id
1 'polypeptide(L)'
;MTASRDTCEMCKKAFYGKQKHIRCCGPCASRFHVTCLKMSEVEYSFLLSDGVSTYKCAKCVKALRGVSGVNTPPMNSRSASASELAKKVVSPVKEPILPDGDYDSLAGKLEMVKLNGASTHNLVENLVQLVLKLSEDVQQLRKDNEYLKEQYCLCSFTRCGK
;
A
#
# COMPACT_ATOMS: atom_id res chain seq x y z
N MET A 1 0.96 32.10 12.71
CA MET A 1 0.57 30.69 12.48
C MET A 1 0.88 30.35 11.03
N THR A 2 1.91 29.56 10.78
CA THR A 2 2.31 29.13 9.43
C THR A 2 1.27 28.14 8.93
N ALA A 3 0.48 28.53 7.93
CA ALA A 3 -0.46 27.61 7.28
C ALA A 3 0.33 26.43 6.74
N SER A 4 0.01 25.23 7.22
CA SER A 4 0.47 23.98 6.60
C SER A 4 0.12 24.04 5.12
N ARG A 5 1.13 24.13 4.25
CA ARG A 5 0.96 24.15 2.78
C ARG A 5 0.59 22.77 2.21
N ASP A 6 0.08 21.87 3.04
CA ASP A 6 -0.34 20.56 2.56
C ASP A 6 -1.59 20.71 1.69
N THR A 7 -1.46 20.23 0.46
CA THR A 7 -2.54 20.23 -0.53
C THR A 7 -2.79 18.80 -1.00
N CYS A 8 -4.04 18.53 -1.35
CA CYS A 8 -4.40 17.25 -1.93
C CYS A 8 -3.75 17.12 -3.31
N GLU A 9 -2.96 16.07 -3.50
CA GLU A 9 -2.19 15.89 -4.74
C GLU A 9 -3.08 15.68 -5.97
N MET A 10 -4.33 15.25 -5.79
CA MET A 10 -5.32 15.09 -6.87
C MET A 10 -6.02 16.38 -7.27
N CYS A 11 -6.58 17.13 -6.32
CA CYS A 11 -7.39 18.32 -6.63
C CYS A 11 -6.65 19.64 -6.41
N LYS A 12 -5.42 19.58 -5.90
CA LYS A 12 -4.54 20.71 -5.59
C LYS A 12 -5.11 21.73 -4.58
N LYS A 13 -6.24 21.41 -3.93
CA LYS A 13 -6.85 22.21 -2.86
C LYS A 13 -6.21 21.86 -1.52
N ALA A 14 -6.09 22.86 -0.64
CA ALA A 14 -5.65 22.66 0.73
C ALA A 14 -6.64 21.79 1.52
N PHE A 15 -6.15 21.13 2.57
CA PHE A 15 -6.98 20.45 3.54
C PHE A 15 -7.53 21.48 4.54
N TYR A 16 -8.84 21.45 4.77
CA TYR A 16 -9.52 22.35 5.71
C TYR A 16 -10.14 21.57 6.87
N GLY A 17 -9.97 22.08 8.10
CA GLY A 17 -10.63 21.55 9.29
C GLY A 17 -10.35 20.06 9.53
N LYS A 18 -11.43 19.27 9.68
CA LYS A 18 -11.38 17.83 9.98
C LYS A 18 -11.61 16.94 8.75
N GLN A 19 -11.26 17.42 7.55
CA GLN A 19 -11.42 16.63 6.33
C GLN A 19 -10.61 15.32 6.39
N LYS A 20 -11.29 14.18 6.14
CA LYS A 20 -10.62 12.88 6.05
C LYS A 20 -9.64 12.87 4.89
N HIS A 21 -8.40 12.49 5.18
CA HIS A 21 -7.34 12.35 4.20
C HIS A 21 -6.57 11.05 4.42
N ILE A 22 -5.95 10.55 3.36
CA ILE A 22 -5.03 9.41 3.40
C ILE A 22 -3.67 9.83 2.83
N ARG A 23 -2.59 9.28 3.37
CA ARG A 23 -1.22 9.57 2.95
C ARG A 23 -0.66 8.38 2.20
N CYS A 24 -0.02 8.60 1.06
CA CYS A 24 0.69 7.52 0.37
C CYS A 24 1.86 7.04 1.22
N CYS A 25 1.99 5.72 1.41
CA CYS A 25 3.09 5.07 2.14
C CYS A 25 4.41 5.02 1.36
N GLY A 26 4.36 5.26 0.04
CA GLY A 26 5.54 5.37 -0.81
C GLY A 26 6.33 6.69 -0.63
N PRO A 27 7.47 6.84 -1.32
CA PRO A 27 8.41 7.96 -1.12
C PRO A 27 7.81 9.33 -1.45
N CYS A 28 6.74 9.40 -2.24
CA CYS A 28 6.07 10.68 -2.52
C CYS A 28 5.41 11.29 -1.28
N ALA A 29 5.07 10.45 -0.29
CA ALA A 29 4.42 10.80 0.97
C ALA A 29 3.19 11.74 0.82
N SER A 30 2.60 11.78 -0.38
CA SER A 30 1.59 12.75 -0.78
C SER A 30 0.26 12.47 -0.09
N ARG A 31 -0.51 13.52 0.16
CA ARG A 31 -1.82 13.43 0.82
C ARG A 31 -2.94 13.57 -0.19
N PHE A 32 -4.04 12.86 0.08
CA PHE A 32 -5.22 12.83 -0.78
C PHE A 32 -6.47 12.94 0.08
N HIS A 33 -7.45 13.74 -0.36
CA HIS A 33 -8.80 13.64 0.22
C HIS A 33 -9.37 12.26 -0.08
N VAL A 34 -9.99 11.64 0.92
CA VAL A 34 -10.68 10.36 0.75
C VAL A 34 -11.77 10.47 -0.32
N THR A 35 -12.47 11.60 -0.38
CA THR A 35 -13.48 11.91 -1.39
C THR A 35 -12.90 12.04 -2.80
N CYS A 36 -11.70 12.61 -2.95
CA CYS A 36 -11.03 12.71 -4.26
C CYS A 36 -10.66 11.33 -4.81
N LEU A 37 -10.32 10.39 -3.93
CA LEU A 37 -10.01 9.01 -4.30
C LEU A 37 -11.24 8.14 -4.52
N LYS A 38 -12.46 8.66 -4.27
CA LYS A 38 -13.72 7.90 -4.25
C LYS A 38 -13.64 6.64 -3.37
N MET A 39 -12.88 6.74 -2.29
CA MET A 39 -12.64 5.64 -1.36
C MET A 39 -13.78 5.57 -0.35
N SER A 40 -14.31 4.37 -0.12
CA SER A 40 -15.33 4.13 0.90
C SER A 40 -14.76 4.24 2.32
N GLU A 41 -15.62 4.41 3.31
CA GLU A 41 -15.19 4.47 4.72
C GLU A 41 -14.56 3.16 5.20
N VAL A 42 -15.05 2.03 4.68
CA VAL A 42 -14.51 0.70 4.96
C VAL A 42 -13.09 0.60 4.42
N GLU A 43 -12.88 0.89 3.13
CA GLU A 43 -11.54 0.88 2.51
C GLU A 43 -10.57 1.85 3.20
N TYR A 44 -11.05 3.04 3.57
CA TYR A 44 -10.26 4.01 4.31
C TYR A 44 -9.77 3.47 5.64
N SER A 45 -10.66 2.84 6.42
CA SER A 45 -10.32 2.27 7.72
C SER A 45 -9.34 1.10 7.59
N PHE A 46 -9.48 0.26 6.57
CA PHE A 46 -8.52 -0.81 6.29
C PHE A 46 -7.14 -0.29 5.90
N LEU A 47 -7.08 0.74 5.05
CA LEU A 47 -5.83 1.32 4.57
C LEU A 47 -5.17 2.29 5.55
N LEU A 48 -5.85 2.61 6.66
CA LEU A 48 -5.36 3.44 7.74
C LEU A 48 -5.54 2.70 9.08
N SER A 49 -4.58 1.84 9.40
CA SER A 49 -4.55 1.06 10.64
C SER A 49 -3.57 1.70 11.62
N ASP A 50 -3.98 1.92 12.88
CA ASP A 50 -3.16 2.52 13.95
C ASP A 50 -2.49 3.86 13.59
N GLY A 51 -3.15 4.67 12.75
CA GLY A 51 -2.62 5.95 12.27
C GLY A 51 -1.54 5.83 11.19
N VAL A 52 -1.18 4.60 10.79
CA VAL A 52 -0.24 4.31 9.70
C VAL A 52 -1.04 3.99 8.44
N SER A 53 -0.72 4.68 7.34
CA SER A 53 -1.36 4.39 6.06
C SER A 53 -0.55 3.40 5.25
N THR A 54 -1.22 2.39 4.70
CA THR A 54 -0.63 1.40 3.78
C THR A 54 -0.92 1.72 2.30
N TYR A 55 -1.74 2.75 2.04
CA TYR A 55 -2.16 3.15 0.70
C TYR A 55 -0.98 3.55 -0.21
N LYS A 56 -0.95 3.04 -1.45
CA LYS A 56 -0.01 3.47 -2.50
C LYS A 56 -0.72 4.23 -3.61
N CYS A 57 -0.21 5.43 -3.94
CA CYS A 57 -0.74 6.25 -5.03
C CYS A 57 -0.22 5.79 -6.40
N ALA A 58 -0.96 6.14 -7.46
CA ALA A 58 -0.63 5.75 -8.83
C ALA A 58 0.79 6.15 -9.28
N LYS A 59 1.31 7.30 -8.84
CA LYS A 59 2.68 7.74 -9.16
C LYS A 59 3.72 6.78 -8.58
N CYS A 60 3.56 6.40 -7.31
CA CYS A 60 4.44 5.42 -6.67
C CYS A 60 4.31 4.03 -7.29
N VAL A 61 3.11 3.63 -7.70
CA VAL A 61 2.88 2.37 -8.42
C VAL A 61 3.59 2.36 -9.78
N LYS A 62 3.52 3.45 -10.55
CA LYS A 62 4.24 3.58 -11.82
C LYS A 62 5.76 3.57 -11.63
N ALA A 63 6.28 4.24 -10.60
CA ALA A 63 7.71 4.26 -10.30
C ALA A 63 8.27 2.85 -9.99
N LEU A 64 7.49 2.00 -9.31
CA LEU A 64 7.86 0.60 -9.07
C LEU A 64 8.04 -0.20 -10.37
N ARG A 65 7.27 0.09 -11.43
CA ARG A 65 7.44 -0.55 -12.74
C ARG A 65 8.74 -0.16 -13.43
N GLY A 66 9.19 1.09 -13.28
CA GLY A 66 10.42 1.58 -13.91
C GLY A 66 11.71 0.95 -13.38
N VAL A 67 11.69 0.43 -12.14
CA VAL A 67 12.85 -0.24 -11.53
C VAL A 67 12.97 -1.70 -11.98
N SER A 68 11.87 -2.33 -12.41
CA SER A 68 11.82 -3.74 -12.80
C SER A 68 11.97 -3.97 -14.33
N GLY A 69 12.55 -3.00 -15.05
CA GLY A 69 12.63 -2.98 -16.52
C GLY A 69 14.05 -2.94 -17.10
N VAL A 70 15.08 -3.34 -16.35
CA VAL A 70 16.45 -3.46 -16.86
C VAL A 70 16.82 -4.94 -16.87
N ASN A 71 16.51 -5.65 -17.96
CA ASN A 71 17.17 -6.88 -18.45
C ASN A 71 16.34 -7.60 -19.54
N THR A 72 15.71 -6.87 -20.46
CA THR A 72 15.26 -7.45 -21.73
C THR A 72 15.96 -6.74 -22.88
N PRO A 73 16.82 -7.44 -23.65
CA PRO A 73 17.41 -6.85 -24.86
C PRO A 73 16.30 -6.49 -25.84
N PRO A 74 16.43 -5.38 -26.60
CA PRO A 74 15.45 -5.03 -27.62
C PRO A 74 15.50 -6.12 -28.70
N MET A 75 14.37 -6.79 -28.89
CA MET A 75 14.22 -7.79 -29.94
C MET A 75 14.32 -7.08 -31.28
N ASN A 76 15.50 -7.20 -31.89
CA ASN A 76 15.84 -6.77 -33.24
C ASN A 76 14.76 -7.24 -34.23
N SER A 77 14.02 -6.32 -34.82
CA SER A 77 13.25 -6.56 -36.04
C SER A 77 14.24 -6.72 -37.20
N ARG A 78 14.49 -7.96 -37.62
CA ARG A 78 15.23 -8.23 -38.86
C ARG A 78 14.32 -7.99 -40.07
N SER A 79 14.75 -6.98 -40.81
CA SER A 79 14.46 -6.51 -42.17
C SER A 79 13.97 -7.53 -43.20
N ALA A 80 13.14 -7.04 -44.13
CA ALA A 80 13.20 -7.40 -45.54
C ALA A 80 13.28 -6.12 -46.39
N SER A 81 14.24 -6.11 -47.31
CA SER A 81 14.74 -4.99 -48.11
C SER A 81 13.84 -4.55 -49.26
N ALA A 82 13.90 -3.27 -49.63
CA ALA A 82 14.13 -2.83 -51.02
C ALA A 82 14.43 -1.31 -51.13
N SER A 83 15.57 -1.01 -51.77
CA SER A 83 15.88 0.08 -52.69
C SER A 83 15.79 1.57 -52.29
N GLU A 84 16.99 2.16 -52.19
CA GLU A 84 17.48 3.43 -52.74
C GLU A 84 16.67 4.76 -52.69
N LEU A 85 17.36 5.76 -52.13
CA LEU A 85 17.76 7.04 -52.74
C LEU A 85 17.37 8.31 -51.93
N ALA A 86 18.38 9.17 -51.81
CA ALA A 86 18.47 10.35 -50.96
C ALA A 86 17.38 11.43 -51.15
N LYS A 87 17.06 12.14 -50.07
CA LYS A 87 17.09 13.62 -50.04
C LYS A 87 17.01 14.19 -48.62
N LYS A 88 17.95 15.10 -48.37
CA LYS A 88 18.06 16.07 -47.27
C LYS A 88 16.81 16.97 -47.23
N VAL A 89 16.11 17.05 -46.10
CA VAL A 89 15.29 18.21 -45.75
C VAL A 89 15.44 18.48 -44.25
N VAL A 90 16.07 19.61 -43.94
CA VAL A 90 16.09 20.25 -42.63
C VAL A 90 14.74 20.94 -42.45
N SER A 91 14.02 20.65 -41.36
CA SER A 91 12.99 21.54 -40.82
C SER A 91 12.73 21.20 -39.34
N PRO A 92 12.55 22.20 -38.45
CA PRO A 92 12.62 22.00 -37.01
C PRO A 92 11.35 21.31 -36.51
N VAL A 93 11.52 20.11 -35.93
CA VAL A 93 10.46 19.42 -35.21
C VAL A 93 10.20 20.21 -33.92
N LYS A 94 9.15 21.02 -33.98
CA LYS A 94 8.47 21.56 -32.81
C LYS A 94 8.01 20.36 -31.99
N GLU A 95 8.73 20.04 -30.92
CA GLU A 95 8.29 19.06 -29.93
C GLU A 95 6.84 19.39 -29.52
N PRO A 96 5.88 18.48 -29.70
CA PRO A 96 4.63 18.59 -28.99
C PRO A 96 4.96 18.37 -27.52
N ILE A 97 4.89 19.44 -26.73
CA ILE A 97 4.72 19.35 -25.28
C ILE A 97 3.43 18.55 -25.08
N LEU A 98 3.56 17.24 -24.85
CA LEU A 98 2.41 16.40 -24.50
C LEU A 98 1.92 16.82 -23.11
N PRO A 99 0.67 17.28 -22.99
CA PRO A 99 0.09 17.51 -21.69
C PRO A 99 -0.21 16.17 -21.02
N ASP A 100 0.21 16.11 -19.76
CA ASP A 100 -0.38 15.41 -18.62
C ASP A 100 -0.90 13.98 -18.85
N GLY A 101 -0.20 13.04 -18.21
CA GLY A 101 -0.37 11.62 -18.39
C GLY A 101 -1.78 11.13 -18.13
N ASP A 102 -2.19 10.15 -18.94
CA ASP A 102 -3.39 9.37 -18.74
C ASP A 102 -3.35 8.66 -17.36
N TYR A 103 -3.91 9.31 -16.35
CA TYR A 103 -4.13 8.78 -15.00
C TYR A 103 -5.27 7.76 -14.97
N ASP A 104 -6.03 7.63 -16.06
CA ASP A 104 -7.22 6.80 -16.16
C ASP A 104 -7.00 5.47 -16.89
N SER A 105 -5.80 5.22 -17.41
CA SER A 105 -5.44 3.93 -17.99
C SER A 105 -5.82 2.80 -17.03
N LEU A 106 -6.69 1.91 -17.50
CA LEU A 106 -7.23 0.77 -16.74
C LEU A 106 -6.10 -0.07 -16.11
N ALA A 107 -4.97 -0.18 -16.79
CA ALA A 107 -3.76 -0.87 -16.30
C ALA A 107 -3.10 -0.19 -15.09
N GLY A 108 -3.22 1.14 -14.95
CA GLY A 108 -2.78 1.89 -13.78
C GLY A 108 -3.68 1.64 -12.57
N LYS A 109 -4.99 1.67 -12.79
CA LYS A 109 -6.01 1.41 -11.76
C LYS A 109 -5.95 -0.02 -11.24
N LEU A 110 -5.85 -1.00 -12.14
CA LEU A 110 -5.75 -2.42 -11.77
C LEU A 110 -4.49 -2.69 -10.93
N GLU A 111 -3.36 -2.07 -11.28
CA GLU A 111 -2.12 -2.25 -10.52
C GLU A 111 -2.19 -1.64 -9.11
N MET A 112 -2.84 -0.48 -8.98
CA MET A 112 -3.10 0.13 -7.69
C MET A 112 -4.01 -0.75 -6.82
N VAL A 113 -5.05 -1.36 -7.41
CA VAL A 113 -5.89 -2.35 -6.72
C VAL A 113 -5.07 -3.56 -6.30
N LYS A 114 -4.20 -4.10 -7.16
CA LYS A 114 -3.33 -5.23 -6.81
C LYS A 114 -2.42 -4.92 -5.63
N LEU A 115 -1.72 -3.79 -5.65
CA LEU A 115 -0.76 -3.43 -4.59
C LEU A 115 -1.45 -3.09 -3.27
N ASN A 116 -2.57 -2.37 -3.32
CA ASN A 116 -3.37 -2.11 -2.12
C ASN A 116 -4.01 -3.40 -1.60
N GLY A 117 -4.48 -4.28 -2.49
CA GLY A 117 -5.00 -5.60 -2.13
C GLY A 117 -3.96 -6.50 -1.47
N ALA A 118 -2.72 -6.51 -1.98
CA ALA A 118 -1.61 -7.22 -1.33
C ALA A 118 -1.30 -6.65 0.07
N SER A 119 -1.40 -5.33 0.23
CA SER A 119 -1.23 -4.69 1.55
C SER A 119 -2.34 -5.09 2.52
N THR A 120 -3.59 -5.14 2.06
CA THR A 120 -4.73 -5.63 2.85
C THR A 120 -4.58 -7.11 3.19
N HIS A 121 -4.14 -7.95 2.24
CA HIS A 121 -3.91 -9.37 2.48
C HIS A 121 -2.87 -9.59 3.57
N ASN A 122 -1.72 -8.90 3.49
CA ASN A 122 -0.68 -8.98 4.52
C ASN A 122 -1.20 -8.55 5.90
N LEU A 123 -2.06 -7.53 5.97
CA LEU A 123 -2.67 -7.11 7.23
C LEU A 123 -3.55 -8.23 7.81
N VAL A 124 -4.40 -8.85 6.98
CA VAL A 124 -5.27 -9.96 7.41
C VAL A 124 -4.43 -11.17 7.85
N GLU A 125 -3.38 -11.51 7.12
CA GLU A 125 -2.47 -12.61 7.47
C GLU A 125 -1.81 -12.39 8.82
N ASN A 126 -1.29 -11.18 9.07
CA ASN A 126 -0.70 -10.82 10.36
C ASN A 126 -1.72 -10.91 11.51
N LEU A 127 -2.97 -10.47 11.28
CA LEU A 127 -4.04 -10.59 12.28
C LEU A 127 -4.37 -12.05 12.58
N VAL A 128 -4.45 -12.92 11.57
CA VAL A 128 -4.67 -14.36 11.76
C VAL A 128 -3.55 -14.97 12.59
N GLN A 129 -2.29 -14.65 12.30
CA GLN A 129 -1.14 -15.14 13.08
C GLN A 129 -1.20 -14.69 14.55
N LEU A 130 -1.54 -13.42 14.81
CA LEU A 130 -1.71 -12.91 16.17
C LEU A 130 -2.84 -13.63 16.93
N VAL A 131 -3.97 -13.89 16.27
CA VAL A 131 -5.09 -14.62 16.88
C VAL A 131 -4.70 -16.06 17.21
N LEU A 132 -3.98 -16.74 16.31
CA LEU A 132 -3.49 -18.09 16.56
C LEU A 132 -2.55 -18.12 17.78
N LYS A 133 -1.59 -17.19 17.83
CA LYS A 133 -0.67 -17.07 18.97
C LYS A 133 -1.40 -16.76 20.28
N LEU A 134 -2.36 -15.83 20.26
CA LEU A 134 -3.18 -15.53 21.44
C LEU A 134 -3.99 -16.75 21.90
N SER A 135 -4.48 -17.57 20.96
CA SER A 135 -5.17 -18.81 21.29
C SER A 135 -4.23 -19.81 21.99
N GLU A 136 -2.99 -19.95 21.51
CA GLU A 136 -1.96 -20.78 22.15
C GLU A 136 -1.64 -20.28 23.57
N ASP A 137 -1.42 -18.97 23.73
CA ASP A 137 -1.12 -18.34 25.02
C ASP A 137 -2.27 -18.56 26.02
N VAL A 138 -3.54 -18.42 25.58
CA VAL A 138 -4.71 -18.69 26.43
C VAL A 138 -4.81 -20.16 26.81
N GLN A 139 -4.50 -21.09 25.91
CA GLN A 139 -4.47 -22.52 26.24
C GLN A 139 -3.39 -22.84 27.28
N GLN A 140 -2.20 -22.23 27.14
CA GLN A 140 -1.14 -22.40 28.12
C GLN A 140 -1.52 -21.84 29.48
N LEU A 141 -2.08 -20.62 29.52
CA LEU A 141 -2.55 -20.00 30.77
C LEU A 141 -3.64 -20.82 31.47
N ARG A 142 -4.49 -21.52 30.73
CA ARG A 142 -5.49 -22.44 31.31
C ARG A 142 -4.81 -23.62 32.01
N LYS A 143 -3.84 -24.26 31.35
CA LYS A 143 -3.06 -25.36 31.94
C LYS A 143 -2.30 -24.91 33.18
N ASP A 144 -1.66 -23.75 33.13
CA ASP A 144 -0.92 -23.21 34.27
C ASP A 144 -1.86 -22.92 35.46
N ASN A 145 -3.05 -22.38 35.19
CA ASN A 145 -4.06 -22.16 36.22
C ASN A 145 -4.58 -23.47 36.84
N GLU A 146 -4.79 -24.51 36.04
CA GLU A 146 -5.18 -25.83 36.54
C GLU A 146 -4.09 -26.43 37.43
N TYR A 147 -2.84 -26.41 36.96
CA TYR A 147 -1.69 -26.87 37.74
C TYR A 147 -1.56 -26.11 39.07
N LEU A 148 -1.68 -24.78 39.06
CA LEU A 148 -1.63 -23.99 40.28
C LEU A 148 -2.77 -24.35 41.23
N LYS A 149 -4.00 -24.53 40.75
CA LYS A 149 -5.13 -24.97 41.59
C LYS A 149 -4.86 -26.31 42.26
N GLU A 150 -4.29 -27.28 41.54
CA GLU A 150 -3.89 -28.57 42.11
C GLU A 150 -2.85 -28.40 43.22
N GLN A 151 -1.82 -27.57 42.99
CA GLN A 151 -0.80 -27.27 44.00
C GLN A 151 -1.40 -26.59 45.24
N TYR A 152 -2.28 -25.62 45.06
CA TYR A 152 -2.97 -24.95 46.16
C TYR A 152 -3.84 -25.93 46.97
N CYS A 153 -4.56 -26.85 46.31
CA CYS A 153 -5.29 -27.92 47.00
C CYS A 153 -4.35 -28.80 47.82
N LEU A 154 -3.24 -29.28 47.24
CA LEU A 154 -2.27 -30.13 47.95
C LEU A 154 -1.63 -29.42 49.17
N CYS A 155 -1.31 -28.14 49.05
CA CYS A 155 -0.78 -27.33 50.16
C CYS A 155 -1.81 -27.03 51.26
N SER A 156 -3.10 -26.91 50.91
CA SER A 156 -4.16 -26.66 51.89
C SER A 156 -4.53 -27.94 52.67
N PHE A 157 -4.49 -29.11 52.03
CA PHE A 157 -4.67 -30.40 52.72
C PHE A 157 -3.54 -30.72 53.71
N THR A 158 -2.28 -30.41 53.36
CA THR A 158 -1.12 -30.70 54.23
C THR A 158 -1.00 -29.78 55.45
N ARG A 159 -1.66 -28.61 55.44
CA ARG A 159 -1.72 -27.69 56.60
C ARG A 159 -2.83 -27.99 57.60
N CYS A 160 -3.84 -28.79 57.25
CA CYS A 160 -4.96 -29.12 58.15
C CYS A 160 -4.75 -30.41 58.96
N GLY A 161 -3.65 -31.14 58.70
CA GLY A 161 -3.34 -32.44 59.33
C GLY A 161 -2.25 -32.43 60.39
N LYS A 162 -1.93 -31.27 60.97
CA LYS A 162 -1.00 -31.13 62.11
C LYS A 162 -1.63 -30.38 63.25
#